data_AF-A0A2W1J696-F1
#
_entry.id   AF-A0A2W1J696-F1
#
_cell.length_a   1.000
_cell.length_b   1.000
_cell.length_c   1.000
_cell.angle_alpha   90.00
_cell.angle_beta   90.00
_cell.angle_gamma   90.00
#
_symmetry.space_group_name_H-M   'P 1'
#
loop_
_entity.id
_entity.type
_entity.pdbx_description
1 polymer ?
#
loop_
_entity_poly.entity_id
_entity_poly.type
_entity_poly.pdbx_seq_one_letter_code
_entity_poly.pdbx_strand_id
1 'polypeptide(L)'
;MTWEKSCCSFCPFQSKQNAIARYKKLPKSGAFALWIGGLALALNPRMHLFSSGTAYDLCVEGGCHDAISLYEKRLRESEFAIYRVRRIYKANGTTKRTMVNARRSVETIGSGSRKDIEAQINRLEIATHSELETTGGWIRVYIHRREPKTYPAIEEFFVACPSAIEDKCQNISKFESDWREMTGAVQQLSLL
;
A
#
# COMPACT_ATOMS: atom_id res chain seq x y z
N MET A 1 23.44 -31.96 2.07
CA MET A 1 22.11 -31.33 1.93
C MET A 1 22.27 -29.85 2.28
N THR A 2 22.12 -28.96 1.32
CA THR A 2 22.33 -27.52 1.51
C THR A 2 20.96 -26.87 1.72
N TRP A 3 20.68 -26.39 2.93
CA TRP A 3 19.43 -25.68 3.22
C TRP A 3 19.49 -24.29 2.60
N GLU A 4 18.61 -23.98 1.66
CA GLU A 4 18.47 -22.62 1.13
C GLU A 4 17.95 -21.67 2.22
N LYS A 5 18.50 -20.45 2.29
CA LYS A 5 17.95 -19.40 3.17
C LYS A 5 16.49 -19.13 2.78
N SER A 6 15.59 -19.29 3.75
CA SER A 6 14.13 -19.15 3.66
C SER A 6 13.42 -20.16 2.74
N CYS A 7 12.67 -21.09 3.34
CA CYS A 7 11.84 -22.08 2.65
C CYS A 7 10.57 -21.47 2.02
N CYS A 8 10.26 -20.20 2.30
CA CYS A 8 9.08 -19.53 1.76
C CYS A 8 9.29 -19.20 0.27
N SER A 9 8.41 -19.71 -0.59
CA SER A 9 8.53 -19.56 -2.05
C SER A 9 8.42 -18.13 -2.57
N PHE A 10 7.87 -17.21 -1.77
CA PHE A 10 7.66 -15.79 -2.08
C PHE A 10 8.43 -14.84 -1.12
N CYS A 11 9.44 -15.36 -0.41
CA CYS A 11 10.15 -14.63 0.64
C CYS A 11 10.75 -13.30 0.13
N PRO A 12 10.49 -12.16 0.77
CA PRO A 12 11.15 -10.90 0.42
C PRO A 12 12.58 -10.79 1.00
N PHE A 13 12.95 -11.65 1.96
CA PHE A 13 14.24 -11.61 2.66
C PHE A 13 15.34 -12.47 2.00
N GLN A 14 15.16 -12.84 0.73
CA GLN A 14 16.16 -13.57 -0.07
C GLN A 14 16.95 -12.60 -0.97
N SER A 15 18.05 -13.06 -1.59
CA SER A 15 18.76 -12.26 -2.60
C SER A 15 17.89 -12.06 -3.85
N LYS A 16 18.12 -10.96 -4.58
CA LYS A 16 17.44 -10.68 -5.84
C LYS A 16 17.58 -11.83 -6.84
N GLN A 17 18.79 -12.37 -6.98
CA GLN A 17 19.10 -13.46 -7.91
C GLN A 17 18.31 -14.74 -7.55
N ASN A 18 18.22 -15.07 -6.26
CA ASN A 18 17.46 -16.23 -5.80
C ASN A 18 15.96 -16.04 -6.03
N ALA A 19 15.43 -14.85 -5.74
CA ALA A 19 14.04 -14.52 -6.01
C ALA A 19 13.71 -14.65 -7.50
N ILE A 20 14.53 -14.08 -8.39
CA ILE A 20 14.36 -14.18 -9.86
C ILE A 20 14.38 -15.64 -10.30
N ALA A 21 15.40 -16.41 -9.92
CA ALA A 21 15.51 -17.82 -10.28
C ALA A 21 14.29 -18.63 -9.80
N ARG A 22 13.83 -18.35 -8.58
CA ARG A 22 12.67 -19.00 -7.98
C ARG A 22 11.38 -18.62 -8.69
N TYR A 23 11.18 -17.36 -9.07
CA TYR A 23 9.96 -16.91 -9.75
C TYR A 23 9.90 -17.38 -11.20
N LYS A 24 11.04 -17.56 -11.88
CA LYS A 24 11.09 -18.28 -13.16
C LYS A 24 10.70 -19.74 -13.02
N LYS A 25 11.23 -20.42 -11.99
CA LYS A 25 10.92 -21.84 -11.73
C LYS A 25 9.48 -22.05 -11.25
N LEU A 26 8.94 -21.10 -10.48
CA LEU A 26 7.62 -21.17 -9.85
C LEU A 26 6.84 -19.87 -10.11
N PRO A 27 6.31 -19.66 -11.33
CA PRO A 27 5.64 -18.41 -11.71
C PRO A 27 4.46 -18.02 -10.82
N LYS A 28 3.70 -19.00 -10.32
CA LYS A 28 2.59 -18.75 -9.38
C LYS A 28 3.05 -18.13 -8.06
N SER A 29 4.20 -18.56 -7.54
CA SER A 29 4.79 -17.98 -6.33
C SER A 29 5.31 -16.57 -6.57
N GLY A 30 5.90 -16.32 -7.75
CA GLY A 30 6.27 -14.97 -8.17
C GLY A 30 5.05 -14.06 -8.26
N ALA A 31 3.98 -14.50 -8.94
CA ALA A 31 2.74 -13.74 -9.04
C ALA A 31 2.12 -13.42 -7.67
N PHE A 32 2.21 -14.35 -6.71
CA PHE A 32 1.77 -14.12 -5.34
C PHE A 32 2.63 -13.08 -4.60
N ALA A 33 3.95 -13.08 -4.81
CA ALA A 33 4.84 -12.05 -4.26
C ALA A 33 4.51 -10.66 -4.85
N LEU A 34 4.24 -10.60 -6.16
CA LEU A 34 3.81 -9.38 -6.86
C LEU A 34 2.49 -8.87 -6.30
N TRP A 35 1.54 -9.79 -6.07
CA TRP A 35 0.24 -9.47 -5.47
C TRP A 35 0.37 -8.82 -4.09
N ILE A 36 1.08 -9.48 -3.15
CA ILE A 36 1.28 -8.93 -1.81
C ILE A 36 2.05 -7.61 -1.86
N GLY A 37 3.11 -7.54 -2.67
CA GLY A 37 3.92 -6.33 -2.83
C GLY A 37 3.12 -5.17 -3.40
N GLY A 38 2.29 -5.44 -4.41
CA GLY A 38 1.39 -4.47 -5.02
C GLY A 38 0.39 -3.92 -4.01
N LEU A 39 -0.33 -4.77 -3.27
CA LEU A 39 -1.27 -4.32 -2.24
C LEU A 39 -0.57 -3.56 -1.10
N ALA A 40 0.62 -4.00 -0.69
CA ALA A 40 1.41 -3.29 0.32
C ALA A 40 1.82 -1.89 -0.16
N LEU A 41 2.21 -1.76 -1.44
CA LEU A 41 2.50 -0.48 -2.07
C LEU A 41 1.27 0.40 -2.18
N ALA A 42 0.11 -0.14 -2.58
CA ALA A 42 -1.16 0.60 -2.62
C ALA A 42 -1.42 1.33 -1.29
N LEU A 43 -1.33 0.59 -0.18
CA LEU A 43 -1.52 1.13 1.18
C LEU A 43 -0.35 1.98 1.69
N ASN A 44 0.83 1.85 1.11
CA ASN A 44 2.04 2.58 1.49
C ASN A 44 3.00 2.75 0.30
N PRO A 45 2.97 3.88 -0.41
CA PRO A 45 3.84 4.08 -1.58
C PRO A 45 5.34 4.04 -1.26
N ARG A 46 5.70 4.09 0.03
CA ARG A 46 7.09 4.03 0.52
C ARG A 46 7.53 2.63 0.95
N MET A 47 6.62 1.65 1.03
CA MET A 47 6.94 0.30 1.52
C MET A 47 7.31 -0.63 0.36
N HIS A 48 8.61 -0.84 0.21
CA HIS A 48 9.16 -1.77 -0.76
C HIS A 48 9.43 -3.10 -0.06
N LEU A 49 8.98 -4.21 -0.65
CA LEU A 49 9.26 -5.55 -0.10
C LEU A 49 10.75 -5.91 -0.19
N PHE A 50 11.44 -5.43 -1.22
CA PHE A 50 12.87 -5.66 -1.41
C PHE A 50 13.67 -4.43 -0.97
N SER A 51 14.93 -4.66 -0.59
CA SER A 51 15.83 -3.58 -0.13
C SER A 51 16.11 -2.53 -1.20
N SER A 52 15.90 -2.85 -2.48
CA SER A 52 15.94 -1.90 -3.60
C SER A 52 14.90 -2.30 -4.65
N GLY A 53 13.90 -1.44 -4.82
CA GLY A 53 12.83 -1.62 -5.80
C GLY A 53 11.67 -2.50 -5.32
N THR A 54 10.69 -2.69 -6.20
CA THR A 54 9.50 -3.48 -5.95
C THR A 54 9.67 -4.94 -6.42
N ALA A 55 8.74 -5.81 -6.03
CA ALA A 55 8.70 -7.18 -6.57
C ALA A 55 8.44 -7.20 -8.09
N TYR A 56 7.71 -6.19 -8.59
CA TYR A 56 7.42 -6.02 -10.00
C TYR A 56 8.70 -5.63 -10.77
N ASP A 57 9.43 -4.62 -10.29
CA ASP A 57 10.70 -4.19 -10.90
C ASP A 57 11.69 -5.36 -10.99
N LEU A 58 11.80 -6.14 -9.90
CA LEU A 58 12.62 -7.33 -9.86
C LEU A 58 12.25 -8.36 -10.94
N CYS A 59 10.95 -8.54 -11.21
CA CYS A 59 10.47 -9.46 -12.23
C CYS A 59 10.69 -8.92 -13.64
N VAL A 60 10.58 -7.61 -13.85
CA VAL A 60 10.89 -6.96 -15.13
C VAL A 60 12.38 -7.10 -15.43
N GLU A 61 13.24 -6.69 -14.50
CA GLU A 61 14.71 -6.81 -14.60
C GLU A 61 15.13 -8.27 -14.81
N GLY A 62 14.49 -9.20 -14.10
CA GLY A 62 14.80 -10.62 -14.14
C GLY A 62 14.23 -11.39 -15.33
N GLY A 63 13.30 -10.82 -16.11
CA GLY A 63 12.60 -11.53 -17.19
C GLY A 63 11.65 -12.62 -16.68
N CYS A 64 10.93 -12.38 -15.59
CA CYS A 64 9.94 -13.30 -15.00
C CYS A 64 8.55 -13.12 -15.66
N HIS A 65 8.47 -13.22 -16.99
CA HIS A 65 7.27 -12.86 -17.77
C HIS A 65 6.01 -13.65 -17.38
N ASP A 66 6.15 -14.94 -17.06
CA ASP A 66 5.00 -15.77 -16.65
C ASP A 66 4.41 -15.32 -15.30
N ALA A 67 5.26 -14.92 -14.35
CA ALA A 67 4.83 -14.41 -13.06
C ALA A 67 4.10 -13.07 -13.20
N ILE A 68 4.61 -12.18 -14.06
CA ILE A 68 3.96 -10.91 -14.40
C ILE A 68 2.61 -11.17 -15.06
N SER A 69 2.56 -12.07 -16.05
CA SER A 69 1.32 -12.39 -16.78
C SER A 69 0.23 -12.93 -15.86
N LEU A 70 0.60 -13.80 -14.91
CA LEU A 70 -0.32 -14.32 -13.88
C LEU A 70 -0.79 -13.24 -12.92
N TYR A 71 0.09 -12.33 -12.50
CA TYR A 71 -0.25 -11.18 -11.66
C TYR A 71 -1.22 -10.23 -12.38
N GLU A 72 -0.91 -9.84 -13.61
CA GLU A 72 -1.75 -8.95 -14.43
C GLU A 72 -3.11 -9.58 -14.75
N LYS A 73 -3.15 -10.89 -15.01
CA LYS A 73 -4.41 -11.64 -15.15
C LYS A 73 -5.24 -11.51 -13.88
N ARG A 74 -4.63 -11.76 -12.72
CA ARG A 74 -5.31 -11.63 -11.42
C ARG A 74 -5.84 -10.22 -11.19
N LEU A 75 -5.07 -9.18 -11.52
CA LEU A 75 -5.53 -7.79 -11.42
C LEU A 75 -6.77 -7.53 -12.28
N ARG A 76 -6.79 -8.02 -13.52
CA ARG A 76 -7.95 -7.84 -14.43
C ARG A 76 -9.20 -8.56 -13.94
N GLU A 77 -9.04 -9.71 -13.31
CA GLU A 77 -10.14 -10.54 -12.81
C GLU A 77 -10.63 -10.13 -11.41
N SER A 78 -9.93 -9.21 -10.74
CA SER A 78 -10.28 -8.80 -9.38
C SER A 78 -11.34 -7.70 -9.36
N GLU A 79 -12.25 -7.78 -8.40
CA GLU A 79 -13.01 -6.62 -7.95
C GLU A 79 -12.05 -5.57 -7.36
N PHE A 80 -12.38 -4.30 -7.49
CA PHE A 80 -11.64 -3.19 -6.90
C PHE A 80 -12.41 -2.58 -5.73
N ALA A 81 -11.69 -1.91 -4.86
CA ALA A 81 -12.25 -1.11 -3.79
C ALA A 81 -11.49 0.20 -3.63
N ILE A 82 -12.17 1.21 -3.09
CA ILE A 82 -11.56 2.43 -2.61
C ILE A 82 -11.32 2.26 -1.12
N TYR A 83 -10.07 2.45 -0.73
CA TYR A 83 -9.66 2.43 0.66
C TYR A 83 -9.30 3.83 1.12
N ARG A 84 -9.83 4.24 2.26
CA ARG A 84 -9.34 5.40 3.01
C ARG A 84 -8.21 4.94 3.92
N VAL A 85 -7.03 5.52 3.72
CA VAL A 85 -5.85 5.23 4.52
C VAL A 85 -5.52 6.47 5.34
N ARG A 86 -5.52 6.31 6.67
CA ARG A 86 -5.17 7.35 7.62
C ARG A 86 -3.99 6.91 8.47
N ARG A 87 -3.05 7.81 8.72
CA ARG A 87 -1.86 7.55 9.54
C ARG A 87 -1.55 8.69 10.47
N ILE A 88 -1.13 8.34 11.68
CA ILE A 88 -0.64 9.27 12.69
C ILE A 88 0.79 8.88 13.00
N TYR A 89 1.70 9.83 12.81
CA TYR A 89 3.12 9.71 13.06
C TYR A 89 3.48 10.53 14.30
N LYS A 90 3.91 9.86 15.37
CA LYS A 90 4.46 10.51 16.57
C LYS A 90 5.94 10.13 16.71
N ALA A 91 6.79 11.14 16.87
CA ALA A 91 8.20 10.93 17.18
C ALA A 91 8.35 10.56 18.66
N ASN A 92 8.94 9.39 18.91
CA ASN A 92 9.24 8.89 20.25
C ASN A 92 10.75 8.61 20.36
N GLY A 93 11.40 9.06 21.43
CA GLY A 93 12.78 8.68 21.74
C GLY A 93 13.67 9.84 22.21
N THR A 94 14.68 9.51 23.00
CA THR A 94 15.75 10.41 23.44
C THR A 94 16.89 10.40 22.41
N THR A 95 17.28 11.60 21.96
CA THR A 95 18.47 12.11 21.21
C THR A 95 19.36 11.23 20.31
N LYS A 96 19.39 9.88 20.38
CA LYS A 96 20.25 9.04 19.51
C LYS A 96 19.51 8.25 18.42
N ARG A 97 18.21 7.97 18.56
CA ARG A 97 17.36 7.39 17.50
C ARG A 97 15.91 7.84 17.69
N THR A 98 15.41 8.70 16.80
CA THR A 98 13.98 9.03 16.74
C THR A 98 13.23 7.80 16.22
N MET A 99 12.59 7.05 17.12
CA MET A 99 11.65 6.01 16.71
C MET A 99 10.33 6.68 16.33
N VAL A 100 9.87 6.44 15.12
CA VAL A 100 8.60 6.99 14.65
C VAL A 100 7.55 5.89 14.80
N ASN A 101 6.61 6.09 15.73
CA ASN A 101 5.45 5.22 15.80
C ASN A 101 4.42 5.71 14.78
N ALA A 102 4.11 4.85 13.80
CA ALA A 102 3.09 5.10 12.80
C ALA A 102 1.87 4.23 13.10
N ARG A 103 0.85 4.83 13.73
CA ARG A 103 -0.47 4.22 13.85
C ARG A 103 -1.22 4.40 12.54
N ARG A 104 -2.01 3.40 12.15
CA ARG A 104 -2.75 3.41 10.89
C ARG A 104 -4.18 2.95 11.08
N SER A 105 -5.06 3.51 10.25
CA SER A 105 -6.41 3.04 9.99
C SER A 105 -6.55 2.81 8.49
N VAL A 106 -7.08 1.67 8.10
CA VAL A 106 -7.49 1.35 6.72
C VAL A 106 -8.97 1.00 6.78
N GLU A 107 -9.75 1.64 5.93
CA GLU A 107 -11.21 1.54 5.89
C GLU A 107 -11.65 1.41 4.43
N THR A 108 -12.53 0.45 4.16
CA THR A 108 -13.16 0.25 2.86
C THR A 108 -14.32 1.23 2.70
N ILE A 109 -14.26 2.08 1.67
CA ILE A 109 -15.28 3.10 1.39
C ILE A 109 -16.34 2.56 0.43
N GLY A 110 -15.93 1.72 -0.51
CA GLY A 110 -16.82 1.07 -1.47
C GLY A 110 -16.04 0.11 -2.37
N SER A 111 -16.77 -0.83 -2.97
CA SER A 111 -16.23 -1.81 -3.92
C SER A 111 -17.04 -1.83 -5.21
N GLY A 112 -16.44 -2.38 -6.28
CA GLY A 112 -17.09 -2.53 -7.56
C GLY A 112 -16.10 -2.83 -8.68
N SER A 113 -16.52 -2.58 -9.93
CA SER A 113 -15.63 -2.75 -11.07
C SER A 113 -14.45 -1.77 -10.98
N ARG A 114 -13.29 -2.18 -11.54
CA ARG A 114 -12.11 -1.32 -11.61
C ARG A 114 -12.42 0.07 -12.19
N LYS A 115 -13.21 0.12 -13.27
CA LYS A 115 -13.60 1.36 -13.93
C LYS A 115 -14.44 2.25 -13.01
N ASP A 116 -15.39 1.67 -12.28
CA ASP A 116 -16.26 2.45 -11.39
C ASP A 116 -15.48 3.03 -10.21
N ILE A 117 -14.55 2.26 -9.67
CA ILE A 117 -13.67 2.66 -8.56
C ILE A 117 -12.67 3.73 -9.00
N GLU A 118 -12.04 3.58 -10.17
CA GLU A 118 -11.18 4.61 -10.75
C GLU A 118 -11.97 5.91 -11.03
N ALA A 119 -13.22 5.81 -11.53
CA ALA A 119 -14.08 6.97 -11.72
C ALA A 119 -14.47 7.65 -10.40
N GLN A 120 -14.73 6.88 -9.34
CA GLN A 120 -15.01 7.42 -8.01
C GLN A 120 -13.79 8.17 -7.43
N ILE A 121 -12.56 7.65 -7.61
CA ILE A 121 -11.34 8.35 -7.21
C ILE A 121 -11.17 9.68 -7.94
N ASN A 122 -11.44 9.72 -9.25
CA ASN A 122 -11.38 10.98 -10.01
C ASN A 122 -12.45 11.97 -9.54
N ARG A 123 -13.67 11.51 -9.22
CA ARG A 123 -14.70 12.38 -8.64
C ARG A 123 -14.30 12.93 -7.28
N LEU A 124 -13.65 12.10 -6.47
CA LEU A 124 -13.15 12.51 -5.15
C LEU A 124 -12.10 13.61 -5.27
N GLU A 125 -11.13 13.43 -6.17
CA GLU A 125 -10.11 14.43 -6.47
C GLU A 125 -10.70 15.80 -6.80
N ILE A 126 -11.66 15.84 -7.74
CA ILE A 126 -12.37 17.05 -8.14
C ILE A 126 -13.12 17.66 -6.94
N ALA A 127 -13.85 16.83 -6.19
CA ALA A 127 -14.65 17.31 -5.07
C ALA A 127 -13.80 17.90 -3.94
N THR A 128 -12.61 17.34 -3.67
CA THR A 128 -11.74 17.75 -2.57
C THR A 128 -10.61 18.69 -3.02
N HIS A 129 -10.53 19.04 -4.31
CA HIS A 129 -9.45 19.84 -4.89
C HIS A 129 -8.06 19.36 -4.44
N SER A 130 -7.88 18.04 -4.43
CA SER A 130 -6.75 17.36 -3.79
C SER A 130 -5.75 16.85 -4.82
N GLU A 131 -4.53 16.54 -4.38
CA GLU A 131 -3.50 16.06 -5.29
C GLU A 131 -3.75 14.59 -5.70
N LEU A 132 -3.79 14.34 -7.01
CA LEU A 132 -3.77 13.00 -7.59
C LEU A 132 -2.34 12.54 -7.83
N GLU A 133 -1.99 11.37 -7.30
CA GLU A 133 -0.69 10.74 -7.49
C GLU A 133 -0.87 9.35 -8.09
N THR A 134 -0.11 9.04 -9.15
CA THR A 134 0.01 7.68 -9.68
C THR A 134 1.42 7.17 -9.41
N THR A 135 1.56 6.31 -8.40
CA THR A 135 2.87 5.75 -7.99
C THR A 135 2.74 4.25 -7.73
N GLY A 136 3.67 3.48 -8.31
CA GLY A 136 3.72 2.01 -8.19
C GLY A 136 2.52 1.29 -8.83
N GLY A 137 1.92 1.90 -9.86
CA GLY A 137 0.73 1.37 -10.54
C GLY A 137 -0.61 1.67 -9.84
N TRP A 138 -0.60 2.46 -8.76
CA TRP A 138 -1.78 2.77 -7.97
C TRP A 138 -2.09 4.26 -7.97
N ILE A 139 -3.37 4.59 -8.13
CA ILE A 139 -3.87 5.96 -8.11
C ILE A 139 -4.29 6.31 -6.67
N ARG A 140 -3.82 7.45 -6.18
CA ARG A 140 -4.13 7.99 -4.85
C ARG A 140 -4.61 9.42 -4.95
N VAL A 141 -5.52 9.79 -4.07
CA VAL A 141 -5.94 11.18 -3.85
C VAL A 141 -5.57 11.54 -2.42
N TYR A 142 -4.67 12.51 -2.25
CA TYR A 142 -4.19 12.92 -0.93
C TYR A 142 -5.04 14.07 -0.39
N ILE A 143 -5.76 13.80 0.69
CA ILE A 143 -6.45 14.84 1.47
C ILE A 143 -5.45 15.59 2.35
N HIS A 144 -4.53 14.84 2.95
CA HIS A 144 -3.43 15.42 3.72
C HIS A 144 -2.15 14.64 3.46
N ARG A 145 -1.18 15.29 2.81
CA ARG A 145 0.14 14.73 2.59
C ARG A 145 1.09 15.22 3.68
N ARG A 146 1.74 14.29 4.36
CA ARG A 146 2.70 14.64 5.42
C ARG A 146 3.96 15.26 4.82
N GLU A 147 4.55 16.19 5.57
CA GLU A 147 5.92 16.60 5.35
C GLU A 147 6.89 15.54 5.91
N PRO A 148 7.92 15.12 5.15
CA PRO A 148 8.95 14.23 5.66
C PRO A 148 9.71 14.84 6.85
N LYS A 149 9.93 14.03 7.89
CA LYS A 149 10.73 14.38 9.09
C LYS A 149 10.14 15.47 10.00
N THR A 150 8.98 16.02 9.67
CA THR A 150 8.20 16.87 10.57
C THR A 150 7.29 15.98 11.44
N TYR A 151 7.30 16.20 12.76
CA TYR A 151 6.46 15.44 13.70
C TYR A 151 5.93 16.36 14.82
N PRO A 152 4.73 16.09 15.36
CA PRO A 152 3.79 15.05 14.92
C PRO A 152 3.26 15.34 13.51
N ALA A 153 2.92 14.29 12.77
CA ALA A 153 2.39 14.42 11.42
C ALA A 153 1.25 13.44 11.20
N ILE A 154 0.35 13.79 10.29
CA ILE A 154 -0.72 12.92 9.84
C ILE A 154 -0.58 12.69 8.34
N GLU A 155 -1.20 11.65 7.83
CA GLU A 155 -1.34 11.41 6.39
C GLU A 155 -2.71 10.82 6.14
N GLU A 156 -3.40 11.35 5.14
CA GLU A 156 -4.69 10.87 4.67
C GLU A 156 -4.71 10.82 3.16
N PHE A 157 -5.06 9.66 2.62
CA PHE A 157 -5.33 9.51 1.21
C PHE A 157 -6.37 8.42 0.96
N PHE A 158 -6.97 8.49 -0.21
CA PHE A 158 -7.81 7.43 -0.76
C PHE A 158 -7.04 6.72 -1.87
N VAL A 159 -7.16 5.40 -1.97
CA VAL A 159 -6.47 4.59 -2.98
C VAL A 159 -7.41 3.58 -3.62
N ALA A 160 -7.32 3.43 -4.94
CA ALA A 160 -8.02 2.41 -5.71
C ALA A 160 -7.09 1.22 -5.90
N CYS A 161 -7.48 0.06 -5.38
CA CYS A 161 -6.75 -1.19 -5.58
C CYS A 161 -7.71 -2.40 -5.44
N PRO A 162 -7.25 -3.64 -5.69
CA PRO A 162 -8.12 -4.80 -5.57
C PRO A 162 -8.79 -4.91 -4.20
N SER A 163 -10.05 -5.34 -4.20
CA SER A 163 -10.89 -5.63 -3.03
C SER A 163 -10.39 -6.89 -2.31
N ALA A 164 -9.22 -6.78 -1.67
CA ALA A 164 -8.49 -7.90 -1.06
C ALA A 164 -7.79 -7.52 0.25
N ILE A 165 -8.00 -6.29 0.72
CA ILE A 165 -7.47 -5.77 1.96
C ILE A 165 -8.61 -5.67 2.96
N GLU A 166 -8.39 -6.22 4.14
CA GLU A 166 -9.32 -6.06 5.27
C GLU A 166 -9.11 -4.72 5.95
N ASP A 167 -10.22 -4.16 6.45
CA ASP A 167 -10.22 -3.01 7.32
C ASP A 167 -9.35 -3.28 8.55
N LYS A 168 -8.52 -2.31 8.92
CA LYS A 168 -7.55 -2.50 9.98
C LYS A 168 -7.24 -1.23 10.75
N CYS A 169 -7.60 -1.25 12.02
CA CYS A 169 -7.14 -0.30 13.02
C CYS A 169 -6.92 -1.04 14.36
N GLN A 170 -5.77 -0.87 15.00
CA GLN A 170 -5.46 -1.57 16.25
C GLN A 170 -6.38 -1.18 17.40
N ASN A 171 -6.72 0.11 17.50
CA ASN A 171 -7.66 0.65 18.48
C ASN A 171 -8.31 1.88 17.86
N ILE A 172 -9.50 1.68 17.30
CA ILE A 172 -10.21 2.71 16.52
C ILE A 172 -10.62 3.90 17.40
N SER A 173 -11.16 3.67 18.60
CA SER A 173 -11.58 4.73 19.51
C SER A 173 -10.43 5.68 19.87
N LYS A 174 -9.27 5.12 20.25
CA LYS A 174 -8.08 5.93 20.52
C LYS A 174 -7.56 6.59 19.24
N PHE A 175 -7.63 5.91 18.10
CA PHE A 175 -7.17 6.47 16.83
C PHE A 175 -7.98 7.70 16.43
N GLU A 176 -9.31 7.62 16.47
CA GLU A 176 -10.19 8.76 16.17
C GLU A 176 -10.01 9.91 17.16
N SER A 177 -9.78 9.60 18.45
CA SER A 177 -9.46 10.61 19.45
C SER A 177 -8.16 11.37 19.10
N ASP A 178 -7.06 10.65 18.84
CA ASP A 178 -5.80 11.28 18.39
C ASP A 178 -5.94 11.99 17.03
N TRP A 179 -6.74 11.43 16.13
CA TRP A 179 -6.97 12.00 14.80
C TRP A 179 -7.64 13.37 14.91
N ARG A 180 -8.71 13.49 15.70
CA ARG A 180 -9.42 14.76 15.97
C ARG A 180 -8.53 15.77 16.69
N GLU A 181 -7.72 15.33 17.65
CA GLU A 181 -6.76 16.21 18.33
C GLU A 181 -5.76 16.83 17.33
N MET A 182 -5.27 16.02 16.38
CA MET A 182 -4.28 16.43 15.38
C MET A 182 -4.85 17.23 14.21
N THR A 183 -6.10 16.97 13.82
CA THR A 183 -6.76 17.64 12.69
C THR A 183 -7.60 18.84 13.13
N GLY A 184 -7.91 18.98 14.42
CA GLY A 184 -8.99 19.85 14.91
C GLY A 184 -10.36 19.20 14.71
N ALA A 185 -11.44 19.93 15.03
CA ALA A 185 -12.80 19.50 14.72
C ALA A 185 -13.09 19.61 13.21
N VAL A 186 -12.33 18.91 12.38
CA VAL A 186 -12.57 18.86 10.94
C VAL A 186 -13.69 17.86 10.69
N GLN A 187 -14.72 18.34 9.98
CA GLN A 187 -15.88 17.57 9.55
C GLN A 187 -15.43 16.26 8.92
N GLN A 188 -15.97 15.17 9.44
CA GLN A 188 -15.95 13.88 8.77
C GLN A 188 -16.63 14.10 7.41
N LEU A 189 -15.86 14.10 6.32
CA LEU A 189 -16.44 14.11 4.98
C LEU A 189 -17.32 12.86 4.89
N SER A 190 -18.64 13.03 4.90
CA SER A 190 -19.58 12.00 4.46
C SER A 190 -19.41 11.88 2.95
N LEU A 191 -18.52 11.01 2.54
CA LEU A 191 -18.37 10.64 1.14
C LEU A 191 -19.28 9.44 0.91
N LEU A 192 -20.30 9.68 0.09
CA LEU A 192 -21.43 8.83 -0.31
C LEU A 192 -22.68 8.98 0.58
#